data_AF-A0A2X3JK77-F1
#
_entry.id   AF-A0A2X3JK77-F1
#
_cell.length_a   1.000
_cell.length_b   1.000
_cell.length_c   1.000
_cell.angle_alpha   90.00
_cell.angle_beta   90.00
_cell.angle_gamma   90.00
#
_symmetry.space_group_name_H-M   'P 1'
#
loop_
_entity.id
_entity.type
_entity.pdbx_description
1 polymer ?
#
loop_
_entity_poly.entity_id
_entity_poly.type
_entity_poly.pdbx_seq_one_letter_code
_entity_poly.pdbx_strand_id
1 'polypeptide(L)' 'MPDALVLALDVRIDEHGNKQVAVSGWQEDSGVSLEELVETYLPVGLKHVLCTDISRDGTLAGSNRRAV' A
#
# COMPACT_ATOMS: atom_id res chain seq x y z
N MET A 1 -7.58 -8.52 19.77
CA MET A 1 -7.78 -9.25 18.50
C MET A 1 -6.95 -8.64 17.36
N PRO A 2 -5.61 -8.52 17.49
CA PRO A 2 -4.80 -7.88 16.44
C PRO A 2 -4.53 -8.78 15.21
N ASP A 3 -4.75 -10.09 15.31
CA ASP A 3 -4.44 -11.05 14.23
C ASP A 3 -5.61 -11.25 13.24
N ALA A 4 -6.71 -10.52 13.40
CA ALA A 4 -7.92 -10.66 12.60
C ALA A 4 -8.05 -9.61 11.48
N LEU A 5 -7.16 -8.62 11.43
CA LEU A 5 -7.24 -7.50 10.50
C LEU A 5 -6.00 -7.43 9.61
N VAL A 6 -6.23 -7.14 8.33
CA VAL A 6 -5.19 -6.85 7.33
C VAL A 6 -5.47 -5.46 6.77
N LEU A 7 -4.45 -4.60 6.75
CA LEU A 7 -4.53 -3.31 6.08
C LEU A 7 -4.10 -3.49 4.62
N ALA A 8 -5.05 -3.34 3.70
CA ALA A 8 -4.74 -3.35 2.26
C ALA A 8 -4.29 -1.96 1.83
N LEU A 9 -3.09 -1.87 1.25
CA LEU A 9 -2.47 -0.66 0.74
C LEU A 9 -2.13 -0.85 -0.74
N ASP A 10 -2.98 -0.31 -1.60
CA ASP A 10 -2.74 -0.28 -3.03
C ASP A 10 -1.99 1.02 -3.36
N VAL A 11 -0.81 0.92 -3.96
CA VAL A 11 0.09 2.05 -4.17
C VAL A 11 0.36 2.34 -5.63
N ARG A 12 0.41 3.64 -5.94
CA ARG A 12 1.03 4.20 -7.14
C ARG A 12 2.43 4.67 -6.77
N ILE A 13 3.44 4.13 -7.44
CA ILE A 13 4.83 4.49 -7.21
C ILE A 13 5.27 5.43 -8.33
N ASP A 14 5.66 6.65 -7.98
CA ASP A 14 6.14 7.62 -8.95
C ASP A 14 7.61 7.38 -9.34
N GLU A 15 8.13 8.20 -10.26
CA GLU A 15 9.52 8.10 -10.75
C GLU A 15 10.57 8.37 -9.67
N HIS A 16 10.20 9.03 -8.57
CA HIS A 16 11.05 9.32 -7.42
C HIS A 16 10.96 8.23 -6.34
N GLY A 17 10.08 7.24 -6.51
CA GLY A 17 9.85 6.16 -5.56
C GLY A 17 8.86 6.49 -4.45
N ASN A 18 8.13 7.61 -4.55
CA ASN A 18 7.07 7.96 -3.60
C ASN A 18 5.89 7.02 -3.80
N LYS A 19 5.40 6.43 -2.72
CA LYS A 19 4.36 5.39 -2.73
C LYS A 19 3.03 5.98 -2.27
N GLN A 20 2.30 6.57 -3.21
CA GLN A 20 1.02 7.19 -2.95
C GLN A 20 -0.06 6.11 -2.82
N VAL A 21 -0.79 6.09 -1.70
CA VAL A 21 -1.89 5.13 -1.51
C VAL A 21 -3.10 5.59 -2.31
N ALA A 22 -3.72 4.66 -3.02
CA ALA A 22 -4.96 4.88 -3.75
C ALA A 22 -6.15 4.27 -3.00
N VAL A 23 -7.32 4.90 -3.14
CA VAL A 23 -8.58 4.49 -2.51
C VAL A 23 -9.70 4.43 -3.55
N SER A 24 -10.92 4.10 -3.12
CA SER A 24 -12.10 4.07 -3.99
C SER A 24 -11.93 3.15 -5.22
N GLY A 25 -11.28 1.99 -5.04
CA GLY A 25 -10.97 1.07 -6.15
C GLY A 25 -9.94 1.62 -7.13
N TRP A 26 -8.90 2.28 -6.60
CA TRP A 26 -7.78 2.91 -7.33
C TRP A 26 -8.14 4.17 -8.12
N GLN A 27 -9.36 4.68 -7.97
CA GLN A 27 -9.84 5.85 -8.73
C GLN A 27 -9.34 7.18 -8.15
N GLU A 28 -8.97 7.20 -6.87
CA GLU A 28 -8.60 8.40 -6.13
C GLU A 28 -7.26 8.21 -5.43
N ASP A 29 -6.41 9.24 -5.45
CA ASP A 29 -5.23 9.30 -4.59
C ASP A 29 -5.64 9.79 -3.20
N SER A 30 -5.17 9.11 -2.16
CA SER A 30 -5.50 9.48 -0.77
C SER A 30 -4.79 10.75 -0.30
N GLY A 31 -3.73 11.18 -0.99
CA GLY A 31 -2.80 12.23 -0.55
C GLY A 31 -1.85 11.80 0.57
N VAL A 32 -1.88 10.53 0.98
CA VAL A 32 -1.05 9.96 2.06
C VAL A 32 -0.13 8.86 1.52
N SER A 33 1.11 8.82 1.98
CA SER A 33 2.06 7.78 1.58
C SER A 33 1.81 6.44 2.29
N LEU A 34 2.35 5.36 1.73
CA LEU A 34 2.34 4.05 2.37
C LEU A 34 3.00 4.10 3.76
N GLU A 35 4.16 4.74 3.84
CA GLU A 35 4.96 4.84 5.06
C GLU A 35 4.19 5.58 6.16
N GLU A 36 3.51 6.69 5.82
CA GLU A 36 2.72 7.47 6.78
C GLU A 36 1.54 6.67 7.34
N LEU A 37 0.83 5.89 6.51
CA LEU A 37 -0.24 5.03 7.00
C LEU A 37 0.29 3.90 7.89
N VAL A 38 1.40 3.27 7.52
CA VAL A 38 2.03 2.23 8.35
C VAL A 38 2.39 2.82 9.72
N GLU A 39 3.08 3.98 9.76
CA GLU A 39 3.44 4.66 10.99
C GLU A 39 2.21 5.05 11.83
N THR A 40 1.12 5.46 11.19
CA THR A 40 -0.13 5.80 11.87
C THR A 40 -0.76 4.60 12.57
N TYR A 41 -0.75 3.42 11.96
CA TYR A 41 -1.41 2.23 12.51
C TYR A 41 -0.49 1.32 13.33
N LEU A 42 0.83 1.49 13.25
CA LEU A 42 1.80 0.73 14.06
C LEU A 42 1.50 0.82 15.58
N PRO A 43 1.28 2.00 16.19
CA PRO A 43 1.01 2.13 17.63
C PRO A 43 -0.24 1.40 18.12
N VAL A 44 -1.23 1.19 17.24
CA VAL A 44 -2.48 0.48 17.57
C VAL A 44 -2.42 -1.03 17.27
N GLY A 45 -1.24 -1.52 16.91
CA GLY A 45 -0.97 -2.95 16.75
C GLY A 45 -1.19 -3.47 15.34
N LEU A 46 -0.93 -2.67 14.29
CA LEU A 46 -0.84 -3.16 12.92
C LEU A 46 0.16 -4.33 12.83
N LYS A 47 -0.31 -5.47 12.29
CA LYS A 47 0.50 -6.68 12.13
C LYS A 47 0.54 -7.21 10.71
N HIS A 48 -0.53 -7.02 9.96
CA HIS A 48 -0.69 -7.59 8.63
C HIS A 48 -0.98 -6.48 7.62
N VAL A 49 -0.15 -6.42 6.59
CA VAL A 49 -0.31 -5.51 5.45
C VAL A 49 -0.36 -6.34 4.19
N LEU A 50 -1.32 -6.05 3.32
CA LEU A 50 -1.34 -6.51 1.94
C LEU A 50 -0.97 -5.31 1.07
N CYS A 51 0.15 -5.37 0.36
CA CYS A 51 0.62 -4.27 -0.48
C CYS A 51 0.52 -4.65 -1.95
N THR A 52 -0.19 -3.84 -2.74
CA THR A 52 -0.31 -4.02 -4.19
C THR A 52 0.36 -2.85 -4.91
N ASP A 53 1.35 -3.14 -5.75
CA ASP A 53 1.82 -2.16 -6.73
C ASP A 53 0.85 -2.15 -7.92
N ILE A 54 0.04 -1.10 -8.02
CA ILE A 54 -1.02 -0.96 -9.03
C ILE A 54 -0.45 -1.03 -10.44
N SER A 55 0.80 -0.58 -10.66
CA SER A 55 1.42 -0.61 -11.99
C SER A 55 1.75 -2.03 -12.48
N ARG A 56 1.76 -3.01 -11.57
CA ARG A 56 2.08 -4.41 -11.84
C ARG A 56 0.85 -5.32 -11.79
N ASP A 57 -0.25 -4.86 -11.19
CA ASP A 57 -1.45 -5.67 -11.05
C ASP A 57 -2.03 -6.07 -12.41
N GLY A 58 -2.39 -7.35 -12.56
CA GLY A 58 -2.92 -7.91 -13.81
C GLY A 58 -1.93 -8.01 -14.98
N THR A 59 -0.68 -7.56 -14.84
CA THR A 59 0.28 -7.47 -15.96
C THR A 59 1.05 -8.76 -16.26
N LEU A 60 1.06 -9.73 -15.33
CA LEU A 60 1.96 -10.90 -15.35
C LEU A 60 3.46 -10.55 -15.46
N ALA A 61 3.85 -9.30 -15.22
CA ALA A 61 5.24 -8.84 -15.29
C ALA A 61 6.06 -9.13 -14.02
N GLY A 62 5.49 -9.92 -13.09
CA GLY A 62 6.05 -10.20 -11.78
C GLY A 62 5.79 -9.10 -10.75
N SER A 63 5.90 -9.48 -9.48
CA SER A 63 5.70 -8.58 -8.33
C SER A 63 6.85 -7.57 -8.20
N ASN A 64 6.55 -6.38 -7.68
CA ASN A 64 7.57 -5.37 -7.39
C ASN A 64 8.32 -5.70 -6.10
N ARG A 65 9.60 -6.06 -6.22
CA ARG A 65 10.48 -6.44 -5.10
C ARG A 65 10.98 -5.26 -4.25
N ARG A 66 10.58 -4.03 -4.58
CA ARG A 66 10.98 -2.78 -3.89
C ARG A 66 9.78 -1.94 -3.48
N ALA A 67 8.56 -2.50 -3.53
CA ALA A 67 7.33 -1.78 -3.19
C ALA A 67 7.17 -1.51 -1.69
N VAL A 68 7.88 -2.24 -0.84
CA VAL A 68 7.92 -2.10 0.62
C VAL A 68 9.34 -2.16 1.11
#